data_AF-A0A7C6T2K8-F1
#
_entry.id   AF-A0A7C6T2K8-F1
#
_cell.length_a   1.000
_cell.length_b   1.000
_cell.length_c   1.000
_cell.angle_alpha   90.00
_cell.angle_beta   90.00
_cell.angle_gamma   90.00
#
_symmetry.space_group_name_H-M   'P 1'
#
loop_
_entity.id
_entity.type
_entity.pdbx_description
1 polymer ?
#
loop_
_entity_poly.entity_id
_entity_poly.type
_entity_poly.pdbx_seq_one_letter_code
_entity_poly.pdbx_strand_id
1 'polypeptide(L)'
;MGLTLGIAGTAKNTGKTTTLQAVVRFLRERRTGVFLTSIGYDGEDVDTVTGLPKPKVIVEEGDTVATALPLFRSSPARFAGLQPTGVDCALGPVYSGTAVSPGRVVLAGPVSTKDVASVIKGAPADKTVLLDGAFSRLAPMVLADALI
;
A
#
# COMPACT_ATOMS: atom_id res chain seq x y z
N MET A 1 6.42 -16.64 -5.09
CA MET A 1 6.08 -15.26 -4.67
C MET A 1 5.45 -14.60 -5.89
N GLY A 2 4.37 -13.83 -5.70
CA GLY A 2 3.81 -13.05 -6.80
C GLY A 2 4.75 -11.91 -7.21
N LEU A 3 4.49 -11.31 -8.37
CA LEU A 3 5.25 -10.15 -8.88
C LEU A 3 5.15 -8.98 -7.89
N THR A 4 6.26 -8.31 -7.62
CA THR A 4 6.31 -7.05 -6.86
C THR A 4 6.57 -5.89 -7.81
N LEU A 5 5.60 -4.99 -7.92
CA LEU A 5 5.69 -3.77 -8.72
C LEU A 5 5.85 -2.56 -7.80
N GLY A 6 7.00 -1.89 -7.90
CA GLY A 6 7.25 -0.61 -7.26
C GLY A 6 6.61 0.52 -8.05
N ILE A 7 5.98 1.45 -7.34
CA ILE A 7 5.48 2.70 -7.92
C ILE A 7 6.15 3.84 -7.16
N ALA A 8 7.09 4.50 -7.83
CA ALA A 8 7.86 5.60 -7.27
C ALA A 8 7.55 6.91 -8.00
N GLY A 9 7.88 8.02 -7.37
CA GLY A 9 7.58 9.33 -7.93
C GLY A 9 8.59 10.33 -7.43
N THR A 10 9.19 11.04 -8.38
CA THR A 10 10.37 11.90 -8.24
C THR A 10 10.17 13.11 -7.33
N ALA A 11 8.92 13.46 -7.01
CA ALA A 11 8.56 14.52 -6.07
C ALA A 11 7.23 14.22 -5.35
N LYS A 12 6.79 15.11 -4.45
CA LYS A 12 5.41 15.10 -3.93
C LYS A 12 4.43 15.45 -5.06
N ASN A 13 3.21 14.91 -5.02
CA ASN A 13 2.13 15.18 -5.98
C ASN A 13 2.41 14.89 -7.47
N THR A 14 3.31 13.94 -7.77
CA THR A 14 3.63 13.51 -9.14
C THR A 14 2.66 12.48 -9.72
N GLY A 15 1.46 12.32 -9.16
CA GLY A 15 0.47 11.36 -9.67
C GLY A 15 0.69 9.89 -9.26
N LYS A 16 1.61 9.57 -8.35
CA LYS A 16 1.86 8.18 -7.88
C LYS A 16 0.59 7.44 -7.49
N THR A 17 -0.25 8.03 -6.64
CA THR A 17 -1.50 7.41 -6.18
C THR A 17 -2.48 7.22 -7.34
N THR A 18 -2.48 8.11 -8.32
CA THR A 18 -3.27 7.96 -9.56
C THR A 18 -2.76 6.77 -10.37
N THR A 19 -1.44 6.63 -10.53
CA THR A 19 -0.81 5.49 -11.21
C THR A 19 -1.10 4.18 -10.48
N LEU A 20 -0.95 4.13 -9.15
CA LEU A 20 -1.30 2.98 -8.32
C LEU A 20 -2.74 2.53 -8.58
N GLN A 21 -3.68 3.46 -8.58
CA GLN A 21 -5.10 3.17 -8.82
C GLN A 21 -5.36 2.66 -10.24
N ALA A 22 -4.69 3.24 -11.24
CA ALA A 22 -4.79 2.77 -12.61
C ALA A 22 -4.28 1.34 -12.75
N VAL A 23 -3.15 1.01 -12.11
CA VAL A 23 -2.60 -0.36 -12.09
C VAL A 23 -3.53 -1.32 -11.37
N VAL A 24 -4.08 -0.94 -10.22
CA VAL A 24 -5.06 -1.76 -9.49
C VAL A 24 -6.26 -2.09 -10.37
N ARG A 25 -6.85 -1.10 -11.04
CA ARG A 25 -7.98 -1.32 -11.96
C ARG A 25 -7.62 -2.27 -13.10
N PHE A 26 -6.47 -2.05 -13.73
CA PHE A 26 -5.96 -2.89 -14.81
C PHE A 26 -5.77 -4.36 -14.39
N LEU A 27 -5.29 -4.61 -13.17
CA LEU A 27 -5.10 -5.96 -12.62
C LEU A 27 -6.44 -6.61 -12.29
N ARG A 28 -7.39 -5.86 -11.70
CA ARG A 28 -8.75 -6.35 -11.44
C ARG A 28 -9.49 -6.73 -12.73
N GLU A 29 -9.39 -5.91 -13.78
CA GLU A 29 -9.96 -6.21 -15.10
C GLU A 29 -9.40 -7.52 -15.71
N ARG A 30 -8.16 -7.88 -15.36
CA ARG A 30 -7.53 -9.15 -15.72
C ARG A 30 -7.77 -10.28 -14.73
N ARG A 31 -8.58 -10.06 -13.70
CA ARG A 31 -8.83 -11.01 -12.60
C ARG A 31 -7.54 -11.42 -11.86
N THR A 32 -6.57 -10.52 -11.80
CA THR A 32 -5.36 -10.70 -11.00
C THR A 32 -5.55 -10.02 -9.64
N GLY A 33 -5.37 -10.78 -8.56
CA GLY A 33 -5.49 -10.26 -7.21
C GLY A 33 -4.34 -9.29 -6.86
N VAL A 34 -4.62 -8.32 -5.99
CA VAL A 34 -3.63 -7.32 -5.57
C VAL A 34 -3.37 -7.37 -4.07
N PHE A 35 -2.11 -7.12 -3.70
CA PHE A 35 -1.66 -6.90 -2.34
C PHE A 35 -1.03 -5.51 -2.26
N LEU A 36 -1.67 -4.58 -1.57
CA LEU A 36 -1.27 -3.17 -1.50
C LEU A 36 -0.46 -2.91 -0.24
N THR A 37 0.71 -2.27 -0.36
CA THR A 37 1.42 -1.72 0.79
C THR A 37 2.22 -0.48 0.39
N SER A 38 2.74 0.26 1.37
CA SER A 38 3.45 1.52 1.12
C SER A 38 4.71 1.64 1.98
N ILE A 39 5.79 2.16 1.39
CA ILE A 39 7.07 2.44 2.05
C ILE A 39 7.12 3.87 2.54
N GLY A 40 6.17 4.23 3.39
CA GLY A 40 6.07 5.57 3.90
C GLY A 40 4.95 5.76 4.91
N TYR A 41 5.17 6.76 5.74
CA TYR A 41 4.13 7.53 6.41
C TYR A 41 4.37 8.98 6.00
N ASP A 42 3.42 9.57 5.29
CA ASP A 42 3.42 10.99 4.98
C ASP A 42 2.11 11.49 5.59
N GLY A 43 2.30 11.96 6.83
CA GLY A 43 1.35 11.94 7.93
C GLY A 43 0.75 13.28 8.25
N GLU A 44 0.22 13.95 7.24
CA GLU A 44 -0.60 15.12 7.47
C GLU A 44 -1.95 14.91 6.80
N ASP A 45 -3.04 15.25 7.50
CA ASP A 45 -4.42 15.26 6.99
C ASP A 45 -4.59 16.17 5.76
N VAL A 46 -3.59 17.02 5.57
CA VAL A 46 -3.42 18.06 4.57
C VAL A 46 -2.03 17.85 3.99
N ASP A 47 -1.88 17.80 2.66
CA ASP A 47 -0.53 17.84 2.11
C ASP A 47 0.15 19.15 2.56
N THR A 48 1.20 19.09 3.39
CA THR A 48 1.89 20.27 3.97
C THR A 48 2.36 21.27 2.93
N VAL A 49 2.57 20.80 1.69
CA VAL A 49 3.08 21.60 0.57
C VAL A 49 1.93 22.30 -0.15
N THR A 50 0.74 21.71 -0.21
CA THR A 50 -0.36 22.17 -1.08
C THR A 50 -1.68 22.48 -0.39
N GLY A 51 -1.88 22.09 0.88
CA GLY A 51 -3.13 22.38 1.59
C GLY A 51 -4.31 21.48 1.19
N LEU A 52 -4.11 20.51 0.29
CA LEU A 52 -5.19 19.72 -0.32
C LEU A 52 -5.39 18.36 0.36
N PRO A 53 -6.63 17.80 0.34
CA PRO A 53 -6.87 16.44 0.79
C PRO A 53 -6.06 15.46 -0.05
N LYS A 54 -5.18 14.69 0.61
CA LYS A 54 -4.32 13.72 -0.08
C LYS A 54 -5.17 12.62 -0.77
N PRO A 55 -4.85 12.22 -2.01
CA PRO A 55 -5.60 11.17 -2.71
C PRO A 55 -5.61 9.86 -1.91
N LYS A 56 -6.79 9.28 -1.72
CA LYS A 56 -7.02 8.06 -0.94
C LYS A 56 -7.00 6.83 -1.86
N VAL A 57 -6.46 5.71 -1.38
CA VAL A 57 -6.49 4.43 -2.10
C VAL A 57 -7.90 3.83 -1.98
N ILE A 58 -8.41 3.24 -3.06
CA ILE A 58 -9.76 2.66 -3.16
C ILE A 58 -9.58 1.17 -3.31
N VAL A 59 -10.09 0.43 -2.34
CA VAL A 59 -10.13 -1.03 -2.36
C VAL A 59 -11.51 -1.52 -2.76
N GLU A 60 -11.54 -2.66 -3.41
CA GLU A 60 -12.73 -3.45 -3.71
C GLU A 60 -12.65 -4.80 -2.99
N GLU A 61 -13.76 -5.53 -2.96
CA GLU A 61 -13.82 -6.84 -2.34
C GLU A 61 -12.78 -7.79 -2.95
N GLY A 62 -12.02 -8.46 -2.09
CA GLY A 62 -10.94 -9.37 -2.48
C GLY A 62 -9.55 -8.74 -2.56
N ASP A 63 -9.42 -7.42 -2.57
CA ASP A 63 -8.11 -6.77 -2.44
C ASP A 63 -7.52 -7.03 -1.05
N THR A 64 -6.21 -7.29 -1.00
CA THR A 64 -5.49 -7.38 0.28
C THR A 64 -4.65 -6.12 0.48
N VAL A 65 -4.61 -5.64 1.71
CA VAL A 65 -3.84 -4.46 2.11
C VAL A 65 -2.95 -4.83 3.28
N ALA A 66 -1.72 -4.32 3.31
CA ALA A 66 -0.89 -4.24 4.50
C ALA A 66 -0.64 -2.78 4.89
N THR A 67 -1.20 -2.38 6.04
CA THR A 67 -1.13 -1.01 6.57
C THR A 67 -1.20 -1.03 8.11
N ALA A 68 -0.92 0.09 8.76
CA ALA A 68 -1.01 0.22 10.22
C ALA A 68 -2.41 -0.13 10.74
N LEU A 69 -2.51 -0.88 11.83
CA LEU A 69 -3.77 -1.36 12.40
C LEU A 69 -4.83 -0.26 12.63
N PRO A 70 -4.48 0.95 13.12
CA PRO A 70 -5.46 2.02 13.28
C PRO A 70 -6.13 2.45 11.97
N LEU A 71 -5.44 2.29 10.82
CA LEU A 71 -5.94 2.72 9.51
C LEU A 71 -6.99 1.76 8.92
N PHE A 72 -6.99 0.49 9.33
CA PHE A 72 -8.12 -0.40 9.03
C PHE A 72 -9.39 0.05 9.75
N ARG A 73 -9.27 0.56 10.98
CA ARG A 73 -10.42 0.97 11.81
C ARG A 73 -11.01 2.31 11.38
N SER A 74 -10.19 3.21 10.83
CA SER A 74 -10.64 4.50 10.30
C SER A 74 -11.11 4.44 8.84
N SER A 75 -10.96 3.29 8.19
CA SER A 75 -11.38 3.07 6.81
C SER A 75 -12.90 2.90 6.70
N PRO A 76 -13.55 3.55 5.71
CA PRO A 76 -14.93 3.20 5.33
C PRO A 76 -15.07 1.79 4.71
N ALA A 77 -13.97 1.18 4.24
CA ALA A 77 -13.97 -0.21 3.80
C ALA A 77 -13.90 -1.14 5.02
N ARG A 78 -14.54 -2.31 4.92
CA ARG A 78 -14.45 -3.35 5.94
C ARG A 78 -13.43 -4.39 5.52
N PHE A 79 -12.69 -4.92 6.49
CA PHE A 79 -11.65 -5.90 6.26
C PHE A 79 -11.86 -7.13 7.15
N ALA A 80 -11.55 -8.30 6.60
CA ALA A 80 -11.55 -9.57 7.31
C ALA A 80 -10.15 -10.20 7.30
N GLY A 81 -9.94 -11.17 8.20
CA GLY A 81 -8.70 -11.91 8.28
C GLY A 81 -7.50 -11.04 8.63
N LEU A 82 -7.66 -10.09 9.57
CA LEU A 82 -6.56 -9.24 10.02
C LEU A 82 -5.47 -10.11 10.67
N GLN A 83 -4.25 -10.04 10.14
CA GLN A 83 -3.09 -10.78 10.64
C GLN A 83 -1.92 -9.82 10.88
N PRO A 84 -1.19 -9.94 12.00
CA PRO A 84 0.00 -9.13 12.23
C PRO A 84 1.11 -9.52 11.25
N THR A 85 1.85 -8.55 10.72
CA THR A 85 3.02 -8.82 9.86
C THR A 85 4.32 -8.97 10.66
N GLY A 86 4.30 -8.66 11.97
CA GLY A 86 5.48 -8.59 12.82
C GLY A 86 6.34 -7.33 12.61
N VAL A 87 5.81 -6.35 11.88
CA VAL A 87 6.46 -5.08 11.58
C VAL A 87 5.69 -3.94 12.24
N ASP A 88 6.43 -2.96 12.78
CA ASP A 88 5.88 -1.71 13.27
C ASP A 88 6.20 -0.55 12.31
N CYS A 89 5.32 0.43 12.26
CA CYS A 89 5.58 1.73 11.65
C CYS A 89 5.24 2.87 12.62
N ALA A 90 5.44 4.12 12.19
CA ALA A 90 5.20 5.29 13.05
C ALA A 90 3.75 5.40 13.59
N LEU A 91 2.78 4.76 12.92
CA LEU A 91 1.38 4.72 13.32
C LEU A 91 1.00 3.48 14.16
N GLY A 92 1.95 2.62 14.48
CA GLY A 92 1.72 1.38 15.22
C GLY A 92 1.95 0.12 14.37
N PRO A 93 1.46 -1.04 14.82
CA PRO A 93 1.78 -2.31 14.19
C PRO A 93 1.09 -2.46 12.83
N VAL A 94 1.83 -3.00 11.86
CA VAL A 94 1.34 -3.27 10.51
C VAL A 94 0.61 -4.62 10.50
N TYR A 95 -0.58 -4.61 9.93
CA TYR A 95 -1.41 -5.79 9.74
C TYR A 95 -1.71 -5.96 8.25
N SER A 96 -1.92 -7.21 7.82
CA SER A 96 -2.52 -7.51 6.54
C SER A 96 -3.99 -7.87 6.71
N GLY A 97 -4.83 -7.54 5.73
CA GLY A 97 -6.27 -7.81 5.75
C GLY A 97 -6.87 -7.77 4.37
N THR A 98 -7.96 -8.52 4.16
CA THR A 98 -8.66 -8.57 2.86
C THR A 98 -9.96 -7.78 2.95
N ALA A 99 -10.19 -6.88 1.99
CA ALA A 99 -11.39 -6.09 1.91
C ALA A 99 -12.61 -6.99 1.63
N VAL A 100 -13.66 -6.81 2.42
CA VAL A 100 -14.98 -7.47 2.29
C VAL A 100 -16.09 -6.46 1.98
N SER A 101 -15.73 -5.20 1.77
CA SER A 101 -16.58 -4.19 1.17
C SER A 101 -15.70 -3.11 0.54
N PRO A 102 -16.13 -2.48 -0.56
CA PRO A 102 -15.36 -1.42 -1.18
C PRO A 102 -15.29 -0.18 -0.28
N GLY A 103 -14.24 0.61 -0.46
CA GLY A 103 -14.08 1.87 0.26
C GLY A 103 -12.67 2.43 0.21
N ARG A 104 -12.48 3.55 0.91
CA ARG A 104 -11.19 4.25 0.96
C ARG A 104 -10.32 3.66 2.05
N VAL A 105 -9.04 3.44 1.78
CA VAL A 105 -8.04 3.04 2.78
C VAL A 105 -6.83 3.97 2.70
N VAL A 106 -6.23 4.22 3.86
CA VAL A 106 -4.95 4.94 3.98
C VAL A 106 -3.85 3.89 4.12
N LEU A 107 -2.78 4.04 3.33
CA LEU A 107 -1.61 3.18 3.41
C LEU A 107 -0.53 3.87 4.23
N ALA A 108 -0.13 3.24 5.33
CA ALA A 108 1.08 3.56 6.08
C ALA A 108 1.73 2.26 6.52
N GLY A 109 2.92 2.01 5.99
CA GLY A 109 3.54 0.69 6.07
C GLY A 109 4.99 0.72 6.56
N PRO A 110 5.73 -0.38 6.33
CA PRO A 110 7.15 -0.51 6.71
C PRO A 110 8.03 0.62 6.16
N VAL A 111 9.12 0.94 6.86
CA VAL A 111 10.05 2.01 6.45
C VAL A 111 11.40 1.47 5.97
N SER A 112 11.88 0.37 6.55
CA SER A 112 13.17 -0.23 6.18
C SER A 112 13.00 -1.31 5.11
N THR A 113 14.04 -1.53 4.32
CA THR A 113 14.08 -2.64 3.33
C THR A 113 13.79 -3.99 3.99
N LYS A 114 14.30 -4.23 5.21
CA LYS A 114 14.06 -5.48 5.94
C LYS A 114 12.58 -5.67 6.29
N ASP A 115 11.92 -4.61 6.72
CA ASP A 115 10.51 -4.67 7.10
C ASP A 115 9.61 -4.83 5.87
N VAL A 116 9.96 -4.14 4.78
CA VAL A 116 9.28 -4.30 3.49
C VAL A 116 9.39 -5.74 3.00
N ALA A 117 10.59 -6.34 3.06
CA ALA A 117 10.78 -7.75 2.71
C ALA A 117 9.91 -8.68 3.56
N SER A 118 9.75 -8.37 4.86
CA SER A 118 8.92 -9.16 5.78
C SER A 118 7.44 -9.08 5.41
N VAL A 119 6.95 -7.87 5.07
CA VAL A 119 5.56 -7.66 4.60
C VAL A 119 5.31 -8.35 3.26
N ILE A 120 6.22 -8.20 2.29
CA ILE A 120 6.12 -8.83 0.95
C ILE A 120 6.09 -10.36 1.07
N LYS A 121 6.93 -10.93 1.94
CA LYS A 121 6.96 -12.38 2.19
C LYS A 121 5.62 -12.92 2.72
N GLY A 122 4.85 -12.09 3.43
CA GLY A 122 3.51 -12.43 3.92
C GLY A 122 2.40 -12.24 2.88
N ALA A 123 2.70 -11.72 1.69
CA ALA A 123 1.70 -11.56 0.63
C ALA A 123 1.28 -12.92 0.05
N PRO A 124 -0.02 -13.11 -0.28
CA PRO A 124 -0.49 -14.31 -0.97
C PRO A 124 0.23 -14.49 -2.32
N ALA A 125 0.65 -15.72 -2.61
CA ALA A 125 1.50 -16.01 -3.77
C ALA A 125 0.81 -15.77 -5.13
N ASP A 126 -0.52 -15.77 -5.15
CA ASP A 126 -1.39 -15.54 -6.30
C ASP A 126 -1.69 -14.05 -6.55
N LYS A 127 -1.16 -13.15 -5.72
CA LYS A 127 -1.40 -11.70 -5.81
C LYS A 127 -0.16 -10.94 -6.26
N THR A 128 -0.37 -9.93 -7.09
CA THR A 128 0.65 -8.94 -7.42
C THR A 128 0.78 -7.97 -6.26
N VAL A 129 2.00 -7.81 -5.74
CA VAL A 129 2.30 -6.82 -4.72
C VAL A 129 2.50 -5.46 -5.39
N LEU A 130 1.76 -4.45 -4.94
CA LEU A 130 1.96 -3.06 -5.33
C LEU A 130 2.59 -2.32 -4.16
N LEU A 131 3.84 -1.90 -4.36
CA LEU A 131 4.66 -1.20 -3.38
C LEU A 131 4.69 0.29 -3.72
N ASP A 132 3.89 1.10 -3.03
CA ASP A 132 3.85 2.56 -3.22
C ASP A 132 4.94 3.27 -2.41
N GLY A 133 5.70 4.18 -3.01
CA GLY A 133 6.77 4.90 -2.29
C GLY A 133 7.16 6.24 -2.91
N ALA A 134 7.74 7.13 -2.10
CA ALA A 134 8.29 8.39 -2.58
C ALA A 134 9.77 8.25 -2.96
N PHE A 135 10.26 9.09 -3.89
CA PHE A 135 11.67 9.09 -4.34
C PHE A 135 12.68 9.25 -3.20
N SER A 136 12.33 10.00 -2.14
CA SER A 136 13.17 10.15 -0.95
C SER A 136 13.39 8.86 -0.16
N ARG A 137 12.70 7.76 -0.51
CA ARG A 137 12.76 6.45 0.14
C ARG A 137 12.85 5.32 -0.88
N LEU A 138 13.73 5.42 -1.89
CA LEU A 138 13.90 4.37 -2.90
C LEU A 138 14.59 3.09 -2.40
N ALA A 139 15.32 3.12 -1.28
CA ALA A 139 16.10 1.96 -0.84
C ALA A 139 15.29 0.65 -0.72
N PRO A 140 14.04 0.64 -0.21
CA PRO A 140 13.21 -0.56 -0.21
C PRO A 140 12.66 -0.98 -1.58
N MET A 141 12.66 -0.10 -2.58
CA MET A 141 12.24 -0.44 -3.96
C MET A 141 13.18 -1.43 -4.65
N VAL A 142 14.37 -1.67 -4.10
CA VAL A 142 15.27 -2.76 -4.55
C VAL A 142 14.61 -4.15 -4.48
N LEU A 143 13.53 -4.28 -3.69
CA LEU A 143 12.75 -5.52 -3.57
C LEU A 143 11.69 -5.67 -4.66
N ALA A 144 11.47 -4.65 -5.48
CA ALA A 144 10.53 -4.72 -6.59
C ALA A 144 11.19 -5.41 -7.80
N ASP A 145 10.41 -6.24 -8.49
CA ASP A 145 10.81 -6.90 -9.74
C ASP A 145 10.78 -5.91 -10.92
N ALA A 146 9.93 -4.87 -10.82
CA ALA A 146 9.83 -3.78 -11.78
C ALA A 146 9.46 -2.47 -11.08
N LEU A 147 9.79 -1.33 -11.70
CA LEU A 147 9.53 0.01 -11.18
C LEU A 147 8.80 0.85 -12.23
N ILE A 148 7.74 1.53 -11.81
CA ILE A 148 7.06 2.60 -12.56
C ILE A 148 7.35 3.94 -11.88
#